data_AF-A0A0Q4ECQ7-F1
#
_entry.id   AF-A0A0Q4ECQ7-F1
#
_cell.length_a   1.000
_cell.length_b   1.000
_cell.length_c   1.000
_cell.angle_alpha   90.00
_cell.angle_beta   90.00
_cell.angle_gamma   90.00
#
_symmetry.space_group_name_H-M   'P 1'
#
loop_
_entity.id
_entity.type
_entity.pdbx_description
1 polymer ?
#
loop_
_entity_poly.entity_id
_entity_poly.type
_entity_poly.pdbx_seq_one_letter_code
_entity_poly.pdbx_strand_id
1 'polypeptide(L)'
;MKPSPLFINNKHLLWRAGFGAGISQFEDLASKDTETLLNDLMKEEAFTEITYETPDTETADYMTDPSPAEKKKQMQKINRRQNEELNLNFLDKMVNSREQMREKMAFFWHGHFASRVQNPKFNRHILNIIRKHALGNFRDLLFEVSQAPAMLNFLNNQQNKKDHPNENFAREVMELFTLGRGNYTEKDIREGARAFTGWGYDKEGNFTERKKLHDEGIKTFLGKTGSFTGTDALNIILEQKAAARFVTAKIYRFFVNEIPDESIIKKLSENFYQSGYDIRKLMTEIFSSSWFYDKKNIGNRIKSPIELMAGMMRTLPMDIRNPENLIVYQKLLGQMLLYPPNVAGWPSGKSWIDSSTLMLRLQIPQIWSGLRPLEYSPRPDDDIDMGLKSRETALNKTFKNPNITIDWARVEKVFEGKRAEEYLIQNLKSLDMGSVKNFSDNSVKMNVINIMSTPEYQLM
;
A
#
# COMPACT_ATOMS: atom_id res chain seq x y z
N MET A 1 18.85 25.36 -18.66
CA MET A 1 19.17 24.18 -19.50
C MET A 1 18.04 23.17 -19.34
N LYS A 2 17.74 22.36 -20.36
CA LYS A 2 16.76 21.26 -20.20
C LYS A 2 17.37 20.18 -19.29
N PRO A 3 16.59 19.51 -18.42
CA PRO A 3 17.09 18.44 -17.59
C PRO A 3 17.65 17.29 -18.44
N SER A 4 18.73 16.67 -17.98
CA SER A 4 19.37 15.54 -18.68
C SER A 4 18.45 14.31 -18.69
N PRO A 5 18.56 13.40 -19.69
CA PRO A 5 17.82 12.15 -19.67
C PRO A 5 18.06 11.33 -18.39
N LEU A 6 19.30 11.33 -17.89
CA LEU A 6 19.68 10.69 -16.63
C LEU A 6 18.87 11.22 -15.44
N PHE A 7 18.76 12.54 -15.32
CA PHE A 7 17.98 13.18 -14.26
C PHE A 7 16.50 12.77 -14.30
N ILE A 8 15.90 12.73 -15.50
CA ILE A 8 14.51 12.31 -15.68
C ILE A 8 14.33 10.84 -15.28
N ASN A 9 15.24 9.96 -15.70
CA ASN A 9 15.20 8.53 -15.38
C ASN A 9 15.31 8.28 -13.87
N ASN A 10 16.27 8.92 -13.20
CA ASN A 10 16.46 8.79 -11.75
C ASN A 10 15.24 9.29 -10.96
N LYS A 11 14.67 10.41 -11.39
CA LYS A 11 13.45 10.95 -10.78
C LYS A 11 12.26 10.00 -10.96
N HIS A 12 12.08 9.43 -12.15
CA HIS A 12 11.04 8.43 -12.42
C HIS A 12 11.25 7.18 -11.56
N LEU A 13 12.49 6.68 -11.50
CA LEU A 13 12.85 5.50 -10.71
C LEU A 13 12.52 5.70 -9.23
N LEU A 14 12.84 6.85 -8.63
CA LEU A 14 12.54 7.13 -7.22
C LEU A 14 11.04 7.18 -6.89
N TRP A 15 10.18 7.52 -7.85
CA TRP A 15 8.73 7.46 -7.68
C TRP A 15 8.16 6.05 -7.84
N ARG A 16 8.78 5.22 -8.68
CA ARG A 16 8.34 3.84 -8.93
C ARG A 16 8.90 2.86 -7.90
N ALA A 17 10.18 2.97 -7.56
CA ALA A 17 10.88 2.15 -6.58
C ALA A 17 10.90 2.77 -5.16
N GLY A 18 10.02 3.75 -4.90
CA GLY A 18 9.92 4.47 -3.64
C GLY A 18 8.72 5.40 -3.60
N PHE A 19 8.75 6.39 -2.72
CA PHE A 19 7.71 7.42 -2.60
C PHE A 19 8.19 8.79 -3.14
N GLY A 20 9.07 8.78 -4.14
CA GLY A 20 9.69 9.97 -4.70
C GLY A 20 11.01 10.34 -4.00
N ALA A 21 11.67 11.37 -4.54
CA ALA A 21 12.94 11.85 -4.00
C ALA A 21 12.74 12.56 -2.65
N GLY A 22 13.54 12.19 -1.66
CA GLY A 22 13.69 13.00 -0.45
C GLY A 22 14.44 14.29 -0.76
N ILE A 23 14.24 15.34 0.04
CA ILE A 23 14.85 16.66 -0.21
C ILE A 23 16.38 16.62 -0.41
N SER A 24 17.09 15.77 0.32
CA SER A 24 18.55 15.61 0.19
C SER A 24 18.98 14.86 -1.08
N GLN A 25 18.08 14.11 -1.71
CA GLN A 25 18.41 13.32 -2.90
C GLN A 25 18.37 14.15 -4.18
N PHE A 26 17.76 15.35 -4.17
CA PHE A 26 17.63 16.19 -5.36
C PHE A 26 18.96 16.68 -5.93
N GLU A 27 19.98 16.86 -5.09
CA GLU A 27 21.31 17.31 -5.52
C GLU A 27 22.05 16.24 -6.33
N ASP A 28 21.84 14.96 -5.98
CA ASP A 28 22.55 13.82 -6.60
C ASP A 28 21.85 13.27 -7.85
N LEU A 29 20.63 13.70 -8.17
CA LEU A 29 19.84 13.12 -9.27
C LEU A 29 20.51 13.24 -10.63
N ALA A 30 21.28 14.30 -10.85
CA ALA A 30 21.93 14.57 -12.13
C ALA A 30 23.34 13.95 -12.25
N SER A 31 23.98 13.63 -11.12
CA SER A 31 25.36 13.14 -11.06
C SER A 31 25.43 11.62 -10.91
N LYS A 32 24.44 11.01 -10.27
CA LYS A 32 24.42 9.58 -9.98
C LYS A 32 23.90 8.76 -11.17
N ASP A 33 24.66 7.74 -11.55
CA ASP A 33 24.21 6.79 -12.57
C ASP A 33 22.97 5.99 -12.11
N THR A 34 22.06 5.69 -13.05
CA THR A 34 20.78 5.03 -12.75
C THR A 34 20.96 3.60 -12.24
N GLU A 35 21.95 2.85 -12.74
CA GLU A 35 22.24 1.50 -12.27
C GLU A 35 22.75 1.52 -10.82
N THR A 36 23.61 2.49 -10.50
CA THR A 36 24.10 2.69 -9.12
C THR A 36 22.94 3.05 -8.18
N LEU A 37 22.04 3.94 -8.62
CA LEU A 37 20.84 4.28 -7.84
C LEU A 37 19.92 3.08 -7.64
N LEU A 38 19.69 2.27 -8.68
CA LEU A 38 18.90 1.04 -8.58
C LEU A 38 19.53 0.06 -7.58
N ASN A 39 20.84 -0.18 -7.66
CA ASN A 39 21.54 -1.06 -6.73
C ASN A 39 21.42 -0.59 -5.29
N ASP A 40 21.50 0.73 -5.04
CA ASP A 40 21.29 1.28 -3.71
C ASP A 40 19.86 1.12 -3.21
N LEU A 41 18.86 1.30 -4.07
CA LEU A 41 17.45 1.08 -3.71
C LEU A 41 17.13 -0.38 -3.40
N MET A 42 17.86 -1.31 -4.00
CA MET A 42 17.68 -2.74 -3.79
C MET A 42 18.43 -3.28 -2.55
N LYS A 43 19.29 -2.48 -1.89
CA LYS A 43 19.98 -2.91 -0.67
C LYS A 43 18.98 -3.10 0.47
N GLU A 44 19.17 -4.18 1.23
CA GLU A 44 18.41 -4.47 2.44
C GLU A 44 19.30 -4.29 3.67
N GLU A 45 18.79 -3.55 4.65
CA GLU A 45 19.34 -3.43 5.99
C GLU A 45 18.65 -4.44 6.94
N ALA A 46 19.04 -4.45 8.22
CA ALA A 46 18.43 -5.31 9.21
C ALA A 46 16.94 -4.98 9.38
N PHE A 47 16.08 -5.99 9.22
CA PHE A 47 14.64 -5.81 9.28
C PHE A 47 14.19 -5.33 10.66
N THR A 48 13.47 -4.20 10.68
CA THR A 48 12.84 -3.66 11.89
C THR A 48 11.33 -3.75 11.78
N GLU A 49 10.71 -4.42 12.74
CA GLU A 49 9.25 -4.53 12.82
C GLU A 49 8.59 -3.18 13.11
N ILE A 50 7.42 -2.97 12.52
CA ILE A 50 6.50 -1.92 12.95
C ILE A 50 5.74 -2.45 14.17
N THR A 51 5.73 -1.67 15.24
CA THR A 51 4.99 -1.93 16.46
C THR A 51 4.03 -0.77 16.76
N TYR A 52 3.29 -0.89 17.87
CA TYR A 52 2.51 0.18 18.47
C TYR A 52 2.98 0.35 19.92
N GLU A 53 2.86 1.55 20.46
CA GLU A 53 3.33 1.90 21.81
C GLU A 53 2.23 1.74 22.85
N THR A 54 0.97 1.95 22.45
CA THR A 54 -0.18 1.78 23.35
C THR A 54 -0.18 0.36 23.93
N PRO A 55 -0.08 0.20 25.26
CA PRO A 55 -0.07 -1.12 25.89
C PRO A 55 -1.34 -1.92 25.59
N ASP A 56 -1.19 -3.23 25.52
CA ASP A 56 -2.35 -4.11 25.56
C ASP A 56 -3.08 -3.92 26.90
N THR A 57 -4.40 -4.13 26.92
CA THR A 57 -5.13 -4.17 28.20
C THR A 57 -4.59 -5.30 29.06
N GLU A 58 -3.94 -4.97 30.19
CA GLU A 58 -3.72 -5.93 31.26
C GLU A 58 -5.07 -6.47 31.75
N THR A 59 -5.09 -7.73 32.16
CA THR A 59 -6.22 -8.35 32.86
C THR A 59 -6.61 -7.46 34.04
N ALA A 60 -7.85 -6.96 34.03
CA ALA A 60 -8.36 -5.97 34.96
C ALA A 60 -8.02 -6.28 36.43
N ASP A 61 -7.61 -5.25 37.15
CA ASP A 61 -7.50 -5.22 38.60
C ASP A 61 -8.91 -5.49 39.21
N TYR A 62 -9.00 -6.50 40.09
CA TYR A 62 -10.27 -7.09 40.57
C TYR A 62 -11.10 -6.16 41.48
N MET A 63 -10.67 -4.92 41.71
CA MET A 63 -11.24 -4.05 42.75
C MET A 63 -12.34 -3.09 42.28
N THR A 64 -12.59 -2.97 40.97
CA THR A 64 -13.75 -2.22 40.43
C THR A 64 -14.16 -2.82 39.09
N ASP A 65 -14.97 -3.88 39.09
CA ASP A 65 -15.26 -4.61 37.86
C ASP A 65 -16.22 -3.79 36.96
N PRO A 66 -15.76 -3.20 35.84
CA PRO A 66 -16.65 -2.50 34.92
C PRO A 66 -17.61 -3.50 34.28
N SER A 67 -18.79 -3.05 33.89
CA SER A 67 -19.75 -3.92 33.19
C SER A 67 -19.10 -4.54 31.94
N PRO A 68 -19.53 -5.74 31.50
CA PRO A 68 -19.00 -6.37 30.29
C PRO A 68 -19.06 -5.47 29.04
N ALA A 69 -20.06 -4.58 28.98
CA ALA A 69 -20.22 -3.59 27.92
C ALA A 69 -19.15 -2.48 27.97
N GLU A 70 -18.80 -1.99 29.16
CA GLU A 70 -17.76 -0.98 29.35
C GLU A 70 -16.37 -1.53 29.06
N LYS A 71 -16.07 -2.76 29.51
CA LYS A 71 -14.82 -3.47 29.16
C LYS A 71 -14.67 -3.60 27.64
N LYS A 72 -15.72 -4.02 26.95
CA LYS A 72 -15.73 -4.14 25.48
C LYS A 72 -15.49 -2.79 24.80
N LYS A 73 -16.11 -1.71 25.28
CA LYS A 73 -15.94 -0.36 24.75
C LYS A 73 -14.53 0.18 24.97
N GLN A 74 -13.94 -0.07 26.14
CA GLN A 74 -12.55 0.30 26.44
C GLN A 74 -11.56 -0.46 25.54
N MET A 75 -11.73 -1.77 25.41
CA MET A 75 -10.90 -2.60 24.52
C MET A 75 -11.01 -2.16 23.06
N GLN A 76 -12.21 -1.82 22.58
CA GLN A 76 -12.39 -1.28 21.23
C GLN A 76 -11.67 0.06 21.03
N LYS A 77 -11.68 0.94 22.04
CA LYS A 77 -10.96 2.23 21.99
C LYS A 77 -9.45 2.01 21.94
N ILE A 78 -8.93 1.07 22.72
CA ILE A 78 -7.50 0.72 22.74
C ILE A 78 -7.08 0.08 21.42
N ASN A 79 -7.83 -0.91 20.93
CA ASN A 79 -7.56 -1.54 19.64
C ASN A 79 -7.57 -0.51 18.49
N ARG A 80 -8.50 0.45 18.53
CA ARG A 80 -8.53 1.53 17.56
C ARG A 80 -7.26 2.37 17.61
N ARG A 81 -6.82 2.78 18.80
CA ARG A 81 -5.58 3.57 18.98
C ARG A 81 -4.34 2.79 18.50
N GLN A 82 -4.22 1.52 18.86
CA GLN A 82 -3.11 0.66 18.41
C GLN A 82 -3.09 0.51 16.88
N ASN A 83 -4.25 0.37 16.23
CA ASN A 83 -4.33 0.34 14.76
C ASN A 83 -4.00 1.70 14.12
N GLU A 84 -4.40 2.82 14.75
CA GLU A 84 -4.03 4.17 14.32
C GLU A 84 -2.50 4.38 14.41
N GLU A 85 -1.84 3.88 15.47
CA GLU A 85 -0.37 3.88 15.60
C GLU A 85 0.31 3.02 14.53
N LEU A 86 -0.17 1.79 14.26
CA LEU A 86 0.36 0.94 13.19
C LEU A 86 0.27 1.62 11.81
N ASN A 87 -0.86 2.30 11.53
CA ASN A 87 -1.06 3.05 10.31
C ASN A 87 -0.02 4.17 10.15
N LEU A 88 0.14 4.99 11.20
CA LEU A 88 1.08 6.11 11.21
C LEU A 88 2.53 5.64 11.14
N ASN A 89 2.89 4.59 11.86
CA ASN A 89 4.24 4.01 11.84
C ASN A 89 4.57 3.40 10.47
N PHE A 90 3.57 2.86 9.75
CA PHE A 90 3.78 2.40 8.38
C PHE A 90 3.98 3.57 7.41
N LEU A 91 3.19 4.63 7.53
CA LEU A 91 3.39 5.85 6.75
C LEU A 91 4.76 6.48 7.03
N ASP A 92 5.20 6.49 8.30
CA ASP A 92 6.53 6.95 8.69
C ASP A 92 7.63 6.15 7.99
N LYS A 93 7.54 4.82 7.93
CA LYS A 93 8.50 4.01 7.16
C LYS A 93 8.53 4.38 5.68
N MET A 94 7.37 4.63 5.05
CA MET A 94 7.31 5.08 3.66
C MET A 94 8.02 6.42 3.44
N VAL A 95 7.97 7.31 4.44
CA VAL A 95 8.57 8.65 4.36
C VAL A 95 10.05 8.64 4.70
N ASN A 96 10.43 8.03 5.83
CA ASN A 96 11.74 8.20 6.46
C ASN A 96 12.69 7.01 6.28
N SER A 97 12.21 5.83 5.86
CA SER A 97 13.08 4.66 5.67
C SER A 97 14.06 4.89 4.50
N ARG A 98 15.30 4.42 4.68
CA ARG A 98 16.29 4.33 3.60
C ARG A 98 15.94 3.21 2.61
N GLU A 99 15.26 2.17 3.08
CA GLU A 99 14.83 1.01 2.28
C GLU A 99 13.53 1.31 1.50
N GLN A 100 13.54 2.36 0.69
CA GLN A 100 12.35 2.84 -0.04
C GLN A 100 11.70 1.76 -0.91
N MET A 101 12.52 0.90 -1.53
CA MET A 101 11.99 -0.18 -2.38
C MET A 101 11.25 -1.25 -1.57
N ARG A 102 11.76 -1.60 -0.37
CA ARG A 102 11.07 -2.53 0.56
C ARG A 102 9.69 -1.97 0.92
N GLU A 103 9.62 -0.71 1.34
CA GLU A 103 8.37 -0.10 1.79
C GLU A 103 7.38 0.13 0.64
N LYS A 104 7.87 0.47 -0.56
CA LYS A 104 7.02 0.60 -1.75
C LYS A 104 6.42 -0.74 -2.17
N MET A 105 7.23 -1.80 -2.12
CA MET A 105 6.77 -3.15 -2.45
C MET A 105 5.84 -3.71 -1.36
N ALA A 106 6.12 -3.44 -0.07
CA ALA A 106 5.23 -3.75 1.03
C ALA A 106 3.88 -3.02 0.89
N PHE A 107 3.88 -1.76 0.46
CA PHE A 107 2.66 -1.00 0.18
C PHE A 107 1.83 -1.64 -0.95
N PHE A 108 2.48 -2.10 -2.03
CA PHE A 108 1.81 -2.87 -3.09
C PHE A 108 1.19 -4.16 -2.54
N TRP A 109 1.95 -4.95 -1.78
CA TRP A 109 1.48 -6.21 -1.20
C TRP A 109 0.38 -6.03 -0.16
N HIS A 110 0.43 -4.96 0.63
CA HIS A 110 -0.64 -4.57 1.55
C HIS A 110 -1.95 -4.27 0.81
N GLY A 111 -1.87 -3.71 -0.41
CA GLY A 111 -3.03 -3.57 -1.29
C GLY A 111 -3.49 -4.90 -1.92
N HIS A 112 -2.55 -5.79 -2.26
CA HIS A 112 -2.83 -7.07 -2.90
C HIS A 112 -3.44 -8.10 -1.94
N PHE A 113 -2.88 -8.23 -0.74
CA PHE A 113 -3.31 -9.11 0.34
C PHE A 113 -4.15 -8.33 1.36
N ALA A 114 -5.20 -7.68 0.88
CA ALA A 114 -6.05 -6.84 1.70
C ALA A 114 -6.80 -7.67 2.76
N SER A 115 -6.63 -7.31 4.02
CA SER A 115 -7.39 -7.86 5.14
C SER A 115 -7.91 -6.76 6.06
N ARG A 116 -9.20 -6.78 6.41
CA ARG A 116 -9.79 -5.85 7.38
C ARG A 116 -10.12 -6.59 8.68
N VAL A 117 -9.28 -6.40 9.70
CA VAL A 117 -9.49 -6.96 11.04
C VAL A 117 -9.37 -5.89 12.12
N GLN A 118 -10.14 -6.05 13.21
CA GLN A 118 -10.10 -5.10 14.34
C GLN A 118 -8.95 -5.37 15.31
N ASN A 119 -8.44 -6.61 15.35
CA ASN A 119 -7.38 -7.00 16.26
C ASN A 119 -6.02 -6.43 15.81
N PRO A 120 -5.41 -5.52 16.58
CA PRO A 120 -4.16 -4.87 16.19
C PRO A 120 -2.96 -5.84 16.18
N LYS A 121 -2.98 -6.92 16.98
CA LYS A 121 -1.95 -7.96 16.91
C LYS A 121 -1.95 -8.65 15.54
N PHE A 122 -3.14 -8.88 14.98
CA PHE A 122 -3.29 -9.51 13.68
C PHE A 122 -2.83 -8.56 12.56
N ASN A 123 -3.20 -7.28 12.63
CA ASN A 123 -2.72 -6.25 11.69
C ASN A 123 -1.20 -6.08 11.76
N ARG A 124 -0.61 -6.03 12.97
CA ARG A 124 0.84 -5.96 13.16
C ARG A 124 1.55 -7.15 12.53
N HIS A 125 1.03 -8.35 12.79
CA HIS A 125 1.61 -9.60 12.29
C HIS A 125 1.62 -9.65 10.76
N ILE A 126 0.47 -9.46 10.10
CA ILE A 126 0.40 -9.51 8.63
C ILE A 126 1.19 -8.38 7.96
N LEU A 127 1.20 -7.17 8.54
CA LEU A 127 1.99 -6.05 8.02
C LEU A 127 3.49 -6.36 8.03
N ASN A 128 3.99 -6.94 9.13
CA ASN A 128 5.41 -7.28 9.23
C ASN A 128 5.79 -8.49 8.36
N ILE A 129 4.92 -9.48 8.16
CA ILE A 129 5.11 -10.53 7.13
C ILE A 129 5.30 -9.88 5.76
N ILE A 130 4.38 -9.00 5.37
CA ILE A 130 4.40 -8.33 4.08
C ILE A 130 5.68 -7.50 3.90
N ARG A 131 6.11 -6.75 4.93
CA ARG A 131 7.34 -5.94 4.87
C ARG A 131 8.61 -6.78 4.85
N LYS A 132 8.65 -7.87 5.61
CA LYS A 132 9.78 -8.80 5.67
C LYS A 132 10.00 -9.48 4.32
N HIS A 133 8.94 -9.95 3.68
CA HIS A 133 8.98 -10.66 2.41
C HIS A 133 8.81 -9.77 1.18
N ALA A 134 8.80 -8.44 1.35
CA ALA A 134 8.46 -7.50 0.29
C ALA A 134 9.27 -7.73 -0.99
N LEU A 135 10.58 -7.98 -0.88
CA LEU A 135 11.51 -8.28 -1.98
C LEU A 135 11.99 -9.74 -1.98
N GLY A 136 11.38 -10.60 -1.17
CA GLY A 136 11.76 -12.00 -1.03
C GLY A 136 11.19 -12.89 -2.13
N ASN A 137 10.69 -14.06 -1.74
CA ASN A 137 10.03 -15.00 -2.64
C ASN A 137 8.50 -14.90 -2.50
N PHE A 138 7.77 -14.81 -3.61
CA PHE A 138 6.31 -14.72 -3.56
C PHE A 138 5.66 -16.02 -3.04
N ARG A 139 6.30 -17.18 -3.21
CA ARG A 139 5.86 -18.43 -2.58
C ARG A 139 5.82 -18.30 -1.05
N ASP A 140 6.92 -17.86 -0.45
CA ASP A 140 7.04 -17.74 1.01
C ASP A 140 6.06 -16.69 1.54
N LEU A 141 5.97 -15.55 0.84
CA LEU A 141 4.97 -14.51 1.13
C LEU A 141 3.54 -15.05 1.08
N LEU A 142 3.17 -15.78 0.04
CA LEU A 142 1.83 -16.35 -0.12
C LEU A 142 1.51 -17.32 1.02
N PHE A 143 2.46 -18.16 1.41
CA PHE A 143 2.29 -19.16 2.46
C PHE A 143 2.08 -18.48 3.81
N GLU A 144 2.99 -17.58 4.19
CA GLU A 144 2.91 -16.89 5.48
C GLU A 144 1.65 -16.02 5.58
N VAL A 145 1.28 -15.31 4.51
CA VAL A 145 0.03 -14.52 4.50
C VAL A 145 -1.21 -15.41 4.57
N SER A 146 -1.23 -16.53 3.85
CA SER A 146 -2.37 -17.46 3.87
C SER A 146 -2.60 -18.08 5.25
N GLN A 147 -1.54 -18.25 6.03
CA GLN A 147 -1.59 -18.78 7.40
C GLN A 147 -1.76 -17.67 8.45
N ALA A 148 -1.66 -16.39 8.07
CA ALA A 148 -1.79 -15.28 9.00
C ALA A 148 -3.20 -15.23 9.61
N PRO A 149 -3.33 -15.03 10.94
CA PRO A 149 -4.64 -14.94 11.60
C PRO A 149 -5.53 -13.83 11.03
N ALA A 150 -4.95 -12.73 10.57
CA ALA A 150 -5.68 -11.66 9.90
C ALA A 150 -6.42 -12.17 8.66
N MET A 151 -5.75 -12.95 7.82
CA MET A 151 -6.31 -13.48 6.58
C MET A 151 -7.32 -14.59 6.85
N LEU A 152 -6.97 -15.53 7.74
CA LEU A 152 -7.86 -16.63 8.14
C LEU A 152 -9.15 -16.12 8.81
N ASN A 153 -9.06 -15.04 9.60
CA ASN A 153 -10.21 -14.39 10.20
C ASN A 153 -11.06 -13.67 9.16
N PHE A 154 -10.43 -12.83 8.33
CA PHE A 154 -11.13 -12.00 7.35
C PHE A 154 -11.88 -12.83 6.30
N LEU A 155 -11.32 -13.96 5.91
CA LEU A 155 -11.90 -14.86 4.93
C LEU A 155 -12.72 -16.01 5.56
N ASN A 156 -12.99 -15.95 6.86
CA ASN A 156 -13.79 -16.92 7.61
C ASN A 156 -13.28 -18.38 7.55
N ASN A 157 -11.98 -18.60 7.33
CA ASN A 157 -11.42 -19.95 7.24
C ASN A 157 -11.38 -20.66 8.60
N GLN A 158 -11.46 -19.93 9.72
CA GLN A 158 -11.60 -20.52 11.07
C GLN A 158 -12.81 -21.47 11.17
N GLN A 159 -13.85 -21.24 10.35
CA GLN A 159 -15.07 -22.04 10.29
C GLN A 159 -15.01 -23.19 9.27
N ASN A 160 -13.96 -23.26 8.45
CA ASN A 160 -13.80 -24.26 7.39
C ASN A 160 -13.42 -25.63 7.98
N LYS A 161 -14.34 -26.59 7.91
CA LYS A 161 -14.20 -27.93 8.50
C LYS A 161 -14.66 -28.97 7.49
N LYS A 162 -14.15 -30.20 7.59
CA LYS A 162 -14.44 -31.30 6.66
C LYS A 162 -15.94 -31.54 6.40
N ASP A 163 -16.79 -31.40 7.42
CA ASP A 163 -18.24 -31.63 7.30
C ASP A 163 -18.99 -30.42 6.69
N HIS A 164 -18.37 -29.24 6.73
CA HIS A 164 -18.90 -27.98 6.19
C HIS A 164 -17.78 -27.16 5.51
N PRO A 165 -17.30 -27.59 4.32
CA PRO A 165 -16.26 -26.84 3.61
C PRO A 165 -16.72 -25.42 3.26
N ASN A 166 -15.92 -24.42 3.62
CA ASN A 166 -16.17 -23.02 3.29
C ASN A 166 -15.31 -22.60 2.09
N GLU A 167 -15.97 -22.31 0.97
CA GLU A 167 -15.32 -21.97 -0.30
C GLU A 167 -14.64 -20.60 -0.32
N ASN A 168 -14.99 -19.69 0.58
CA ASN A 168 -14.57 -18.29 0.51
C ASN A 168 -13.03 -18.16 0.47
N PHE A 169 -12.32 -18.79 1.40
CA PHE A 169 -10.85 -18.71 1.44
C PHE A 169 -10.21 -19.24 0.14
N ALA A 170 -10.66 -20.40 -0.34
CA ALA A 170 -10.12 -21.01 -1.56
C ALA A 170 -10.39 -20.13 -2.79
N ARG A 171 -11.60 -19.56 -2.88
CA ARG A 171 -12.00 -18.66 -3.95
C ARG A 171 -11.12 -17.41 -3.97
N GLU A 172 -10.94 -16.73 -2.85
CA GLU A 172 -10.15 -15.49 -2.81
C GLU A 172 -8.66 -15.75 -3.08
N VAL A 173 -8.09 -16.85 -2.57
CA VAL A 173 -6.69 -17.22 -2.86
C VAL A 173 -6.48 -17.43 -4.36
N MET A 174 -7.38 -18.16 -5.03
CA MET A 174 -7.28 -18.39 -6.47
C MET A 174 -7.63 -17.15 -7.30
N GLU A 175 -8.68 -16.42 -6.92
CA GLU A 175 -9.23 -15.34 -7.72
C GLU A 175 -8.45 -14.02 -7.59
N LEU A 176 -8.17 -13.60 -6.35
CA LEU A 176 -7.65 -12.25 -6.09
C LEU A 176 -6.15 -12.22 -5.84
N PHE A 177 -5.60 -13.32 -5.30
CA PHE A 177 -4.20 -13.37 -4.88
C PHE A 177 -3.29 -14.10 -5.86
N THR A 178 -3.78 -15.08 -6.62
CA THR A 178 -2.91 -15.93 -7.44
C THR A 178 -3.31 -16.06 -8.89
N LEU A 179 -4.36 -16.79 -9.25
CA LEU A 179 -4.64 -17.19 -10.64
C LEU A 179 -5.42 -16.13 -11.44
N GLY A 180 -6.26 -15.34 -10.77
CA GLY A 180 -7.20 -14.46 -11.47
C GLY A 180 -8.41 -15.22 -12.02
N ARG A 181 -9.52 -14.50 -12.20
CA ARG A 181 -10.76 -15.05 -12.77
C ARG A 181 -10.53 -15.74 -14.12
N GLY A 182 -11.18 -16.88 -14.32
CA GLY A 182 -11.16 -17.63 -15.58
C GLY A 182 -10.05 -18.68 -15.69
N ASN A 183 -9.18 -18.82 -14.67
CA ASN A 183 -8.08 -19.80 -14.64
C ASN A 183 -8.33 -20.99 -13.69
N TYR A 184 -9.54 -21.13 -13.18
CA TYR A 184 -9.99 -22.23 -12.31
C TYR A 184 -11.48 -22.48 -12.55
N THR A 185 -11.96 -23.65 -12.14
CA THR A 185 -13.39 -24.01 -12.20
C THR A 185 -14.05 -23.92 -10.82
N GLU A 186 -15.37 -23.94 -10.79
CA GLU A 186 -16.13 -24.04 -9.54
C GLU A 186 -15.81 -25.33 -8.76
N LYS A 187 -15.47 -26.41 -9.48
CA LYS A 187 -15.00 -27.65 -8.87
C LYS A 187 -13.66 -27.44 -8.16
N ASP A 188 -12.72 -26.70 -8.76
CA ASP A 188 -11.45 -26.38 -8.12
C ASP A 188 -11.65 -25.57 -6.83
N ILE A 189 -12.64 -24.68 -6.79
CA ILE A 189 -12.98 -23.93 -5.57
C ILE A 189 -13.43 -24.86 -4.46
N ARG A 190 -14.34 -25.81 -4.75
CA ARG A 190 -14.80 -26.80 -3.77
C ARG A 190 -13.67 -27.70 -3.28
N GLU A 191 -12.84 -28.20 -4.20
CA GLU A 191 -11.74 -29.10 -3.87
C GLU A 191 -10.61 -28.38 -3.13
N GLY A 192 -10.34 -27.13 -3.47
CA GLY A 192 -9.45 -26.25 -2.71
C GLY A 192 -9.99 -25.96 -1.32
N ALA A 193 -11.29 -25.70 -1.18
CA ALA A 193 -11.94 -25.47 0.12
C ALA A 193 -11.77 -26.67 1.05
N ARG A 194 -11.95 -27.89 0.51
CA ARG A 194 -11.67 -29.15 1.21
C ARG A 194 -10.21 -29.24 1.64
N ALA A 195 -9.26 -28.85 0.80
CA ALA A 195 -7.83 -28.85 1.14
C ALA A 195 -7.49 -27.87 2.28
N PHE A 196 -8.16 -26.71 2.35
CA PHE A 196 -7.94 -25.72 3.42
C PHE A 196 -8.73 -26.01 4.72
N THR A 197 -9.48 -27.11 4.80
CA THR A 197 -10.22 -27.46 6.03
C THR A 197 -9.28 -27.70 7.21
N GLY A 198 -9.70 -27.25 8.39
CA GLY A 198 -8.92 -27.43 9.63
C GLY A 198 -7.85 -26.37 9.89
N TRP A 199 -7.44 -25.59 8.89
CA TRP A 199 -6.62 -24.39 9.09
C TRP A 199 -7.35 -23.39 10.01
N GLY A 200 -6.57 -22.70 10.85
CA GLY A 200 -7.10 -21.74 11.80
C GLY A 200 -6.01 -21.15 12.68
N TYR A 201 -6.41 -20.45 13.73
CA TYR A 201 -5.51 -19.88 14.73
C TYR A 201 -6.00 -20.15 16.17
N ASP A 202 -5.07 -20.17 17.12
CA ASP A 202 -5.33 -20.33 18.56
C ASP A 202 -5.79 -19.01 19.22
N LYS A 203 -5.89 -18.95 20.56
CA LYS A 203 -6.33 -17.74 21.26
C LYS A 203 -5.27 -16.65 21.25
N GLU A 204 -4.02 -17.05 21.16
CA GLU A 204 -2.81 -16.22 21.14
C GLU A 204 -2.56 -15.62 19.74
N GLY A 205 -3.21 -16.17 18.72
CA GLY A 205 -3.06 -15.74 17.33
C GLY A 205 -1.93 -16.45 16.59
N ASN A 206 -1.58 -17.68 16.99
CA ASN A 206 -0.67 -18.52 16.23
C ASN A 206 -1.46 -19.42 15.28
N PHE A 207 -0.91 -19.65 14.09
CA PHE A 207 -1.48 -20.58 13.12
C PHE A 207 -1.53 -22.01 13.69
N THR A 208 -2.62 -22.73 13.41
CA THR A 208 -2.83 -24.12 13.83
C THR A 208 -3.53 -24.93 12.74
N GLU A 209 -3.08 -26.19 12.59
CA GLU A 209 -3.73 -27.17 11.71
C GLU A 209 -4.52 -28.20 12.54
N ARG A 210 -5.84 -28.07 12.52
CA ARG A 210 -6.74 -28.95 13.29
C ARG A 210 -7.02 -30.21 12.50
N LYS A 211 -6.12 -31.20 12.58
CA LYS A 211 -6.20 -32.49 11.86
C LYS A 211 -7.58 -33.16 11.94
N LYS A 212 -8.22 -33.17 13.12
CA LYS A 212 -9.56 -33.77 13.31
C LYS A 212 -10.66 -33.13 12.44
N LEU A 213 -10.48 -31.86 12.08
CA LEU A 213 -11.40 -31.05 11.27
C LEU A 213 -10.98 -30.99 9.79
N HIS A 214 -9.82 -31.56 9.44
CA HIS A 214 -9.34 -31.63 8.07
C HIS A 214 -10.01 -32.79 7.31
N ASP A 215 -10.30 -32.56 6.03
CA ASP A 215 -10.81 -33.56 5.11
C ASP A 215 -9.62 -34.35 4.52
N GLU A 216 -9.43 -35.58 4.95
CA GLU A 216 -8.35 -36.47 4.45
C GLU A 216 -8.73 -37.21 3.15
N GLY A 217 -9.93 -36.98 2.63
CA GLY A 217 -10.41 -37.57 1.40
C GLY A 217 -9.57 -37.17 0.18
N ILE A 218 -9.64 -38.01 -0.86
CA ILE A 218 -9.02 -37.73 -2.15
C ILE A 218 -9.71 -36.52 -2.79
N LYS A 219 -8.91 -35.59 -3.28
CA LYS A 219 -9.32 -34.34 -3.92
C LYS A 219 -8.77 -34.30 -5.33
N THR A 220 -9.52 -33.73 -6.26
CA THR A 220 -9.02 -33.46 -7.63
C THR A 220 -9.01 -31.96 -7.86
N PHE A 221 -7.83 -31.35 -7.76
CA PHE A 221 -7.63 -29.91 -7.72
C PHE A 221 -6.63 -29.48 -8.80
N LEU A 222 -7.05 -28.59 -9.70
CA LEU A 222 -6.23 -28.02 -10.78
C LEU A 222 -5.46 -29.08 -11.59
N GLY A 223 -6.14 -30.18 -11.93
CA GLY A 223 -5.59 -31.27 -12.74
C GLY A 223 -4.76 -32.31 -11.97
N LYS A 224 -4.58 -32.17 -10.67
CA LYS A 224 -3.91 -33.16 -9.81
C LYS A 224 -4.90 -33.88 -8.91
N THR A 225 -4.63 -35.13 -8.60
CA THR A 225 -5.45 -35.95 -7.70
C THR A 225 -4.62 -36.51 -6.56
N GLY A 226 -5.10 -36.34 -5.32
CA GLY A 226 -4.41 -36.79 -4.12
C GLY A 226 -5.12 -36.37 -2.85
N SER A 227 -4.63 -36.83 -1.69
CA SER A 227 -5.08 -36.31 -0.40
C SER A 227 -4.28 -35.05 -0.07
N PHE A 228 -4.76 -33.91 -0.58
CA PHE A 228 -4.06 -32.63 -0.45
C PHE A 228 -4.41 -31.92 0.87
N THR A 229 -3.37 -31.36 1.50
CA THR A 229 -3.47 -30.37 2.59
C THR A 229 -3.55 -28.95 2.04
N GLY A 230 -3.79 -27.94 2.89
CA GLY A 230 -3.79 -26.54 2.46
C GLY A 230 -2.44 -26.08 1.90
N THR A 231 -1.34 -26.61 2.44
CA THR A 231 0.02 -26.34 1.95
C THR A 231 0.22 -26.92 0.55
N ASP A 232 -0.30 -28.14 0.31
CA ASP A 232 -0.29 -28.75 -1.01
C ASP A 232 -1.15 -27.97 -2.01
N ALA A 233 -2.32 -27.47 -1.59
CA ALA A 233 -3.16 -26.64 -2.45
C ALA A 233 -2.42 -25.37 -2.90
N LEU A 234 -1.71 -24.68 -2.00
CA LEU A 234 -0.88 -23.52 -2.38
C LEU A 234 0.24 -23.91 -3.35
N ASN A 235 0.89 -25.06 -3.16
CA ASN A 235 1.88 -25.59 -4.11
C ASN A 235 1.28 -25.77 -5.50
N ILE A 236 0.15 -26.46 -5.58
CA ILE A 236 -0.52 -26.78 -6.85
C ILE A 236 -0.95 -25.49 -7.57
N ILE A 237 -1.40 -24.47 -6.84
CA ILE A 237 -1.70 -23.14 -7.40
C ILE A 237 -0.45 -22.50 -8.01
N LEU A 238 0.68 -22.53 -7.29
CA LEU A 238 1.94 -21.95 -7.77
C LEU A 238 2.59 -22.74 -8.91
N GLU A 239 2.18 -23.97 -9.17
CA GLU A 239 2.60 -24.68 -10.37
C GLU A 239 1.93 -24.16 -11.64
N GLN A 240 0.78 -23.48 -11.52
CA GLN A 240 0.08 -22.90 -12.67
C GLN A 240 0.79 -21.63 -13.15
N LYS A 241 1.19 -21.61 -14.43
CA LYS A 241 1.76 -20.40 -15.07
C LYS A 241 0.84 -19.17 -14.99
N ALA A 242 -0.47 -19.40 -14.88
CA ALA A 242 -1.45 -18.34 -14.65
C ALA A 242 -1.14 -17.53 -13.38
N ALA A 243 -0.65 -18.17 -12.31
CA ALA A 243 -0.28 -17.47 -11.07
C ALA A 243 0.86 -16.46 -11.31
N ALA A 244 1.93 -16.88 -11.98
CA ALA A 244 3.04 -15.98 -12.31
C ALA A 244 2.59 -14.82 -13.21
N ARG A 245 1.75 -15.11 -14.21
CA ARG A 245 1.20 -14.09 -15.13
C ARG A 245 0.34 -13.07 -14.41
N PHE A 246 -0.57 -13.52 -13.54
CA PHE A 246 -1.47 -12.62 -12.81
C PHE A 246 -0.71 -11.69 -11.86
N VAL A 247 0.21 -12.23 -11.06
CA VAL A 247 1.03 -11.43 -10.13
C VAL A 247 1.90 -10.44 -10.90
N THR A 248 2.56 -10.89 -11.98
CA THR A 248 3.38 -10.03 -12.84
C THR A 248 2.55 -8.91 -13.48
N ALA A 249 1.34 -9.21 -13.96
CA ALA A 249 0.46 -8.20 -14.54
C ALA A 249 0.03 -7.13 -13.52
N LYS A 250 -0.26 -7.53 -12.26
CA LYS A 250 -0.53 -6.59 -11.17
C LYS A 250 0.68 -5.72 -10.85
N ILE A 251 1.87 -6.33 -10.74
CA ILE A 251 3.13 -5.60 -10.53
C ILE A 251 3.38 -4.61 -11.67
N TYR A 252 3.23 -5.04 -12.93
CA TYR A 252 3.40 -4.16 -14.09
C TYR A 252 2.45 -2.96 -14.04
N ARG A 253 1.17 -3.18 -13.75
CA ARG A 253 0.18 -2.10 -13.65
C ARG A 253 0.49 -1.10 -12.55
N PHE A 254 1.06 -1.57 -11.45
CA PHE A 254 1.44 -0.72 -10.33
C PHE A 254 2.78 -0.01 -10.59
N PHE A 255 3.81 -0.69 -11.07
CA PHE A 255 5.16 -0.10 -11.15
C PHE A 255 5.45 0.59 -12.48
N VAL A 256 4.73 0.27 -13.56
CA VAL A 256 5.06 0.73 -14.91
C VAL A 256 3.93 1.58 -15.50
N ASN A 257 2.79 0.96 -15.79
CA ASN A 257 1.72 1.59 -16.57
C ASN A 257 0.39 0.85 -16.36
N GLU A 258 -0.68 1.59 -16.08
CA GLU A 258 -2.02 1.02 -15.92
C GLU A 258 -2.53 0.32 -17.19
N ILE A 259 -2.07 0.78 -18.36
CA ILE A 259 -2.33 0.12 -19.64
C ILE A 259 -1.31 -1.03 -19.80
N PRO A 260 -1.75 -2.30 -19.75
CA PRO A 260 -0.85 -3.44 -19.80
C PRO A 260 -0.19 -3.59 -21.18
N ASP A 261 1.10 -3.90 -21.20
CA ASP A 261 1.80 -4.38 -22.39
C ASP A 261 1.92 -5.90 -22.30
N GLU A 262 1.07 -6.61 -23.03
CA GLU A 262 0.95 -8.06 -22.94
C GLU A 262 2.22 -8.80 -23.36
N SER A 263 3.03 -8.20 -24.23
CA SER A 263 4.29 -8.79 -24.68
C SER A 263 5.35 -8.78 -23.57
N ILE A 264 5.46 -7.64 -22.88
CA ILE A 264 6.38 -7.46 -21.74
C ILE A 264 5.92 -8.31 -20.56
N ILE A 265 4.63 -8.27 -20.22
CA ILE A 265 4.06 -9.06 -19.12
C ILE A 265 4.30 -10.55 -19.36
N LYS A 266 4.11 -11.04 -20.59
CA LYS A 266 4.38 -12.45 -20.91
C LYS A 266 5.83 -12.81 -20.60
N LYS A 267 6.80 -12.05 -21.13
CA LYS A 267 8.23 -12.30 -20.91
C LYS A 267 8.60 -12.26 -19.42
N LEU A 268 8.20 -11.21 -18.72
CA LEU A 268 8.46 -11.06 -17.29
C LEU A 268 7.84 -12.21 -16.48
N SER A 269 6.63 -12.65 -16.83
CA SER A 269 5.95 -13.73 -16.11
C SER A 269 6.62 -15.09 -16.32
N GLU A 270 7.18 -15.33 -17.50
CA GLU A 270 7.95 -16.55 -17.79
C GLU A 270 9.25 -16.59 -16.97
N ASN A 271 9.96 -15.46 -16.89
CA ASN A 271 11.16 -15.33 -16.06
C ASN A 271 10.85 -15.44 -14.57
N PHE A 272 9.75 -14.83 -14.12
CA PHE A 272 9.30 -14.89 -12.72
C PHE A 272 8.90 -16.31 -12.30
N TYR A 273 8.28 -17.07 -13.20
CA TYR A 273 7.97 -18.48 -12.96
C TYR A 273 9.24 -19.33 -12.91
N GLN A 274 10.16 -19.15 -13.87
CA GLN A 274 11.43 -19.90 -13.94
C GLN A 274 12.38 -19.60 -12.79
N SER A 275 12.35 -18.38 -12.25
CA SER A 275 13.14 -18.00 -11.06
C SER A 275 12.60 -18.61 -9.77
N GLY A 276 11.48 -19.34 -9.83
CA GLY A 276 10.80 -19.86 -8.66
C GLY A 276 10.15 -18.77 -7.83
N TYR A 277 9.60 -17.72 -8.46
CA TYR A 277 8.87 -16.62 -7.82
C TYR A 277 9.73 -15.62 -7.03
N ASP A 278 10.97 -15.37 -7.50
CA ASP A 278 11.89 -14.37 -6.92
C ASP A 278 11.45 -12.93 -7.28
N ILE A 279 10.95 -12.19 -6.27
CA ILE A 279 10.40 -10.84 -6.44
C ILE A 279 11.52 -9.84 -6.75
N ARG A 280 12.65 -9.94 -6.04
CA ARG A 280 13.81 -9.06 -6.24
C ARG A 280 14.29 -9.13 -7.68
N LYS A 281 14.44 -10.34 -8.25
CA LYS A 281 14.84 -10.49 -9.66
C LYS A 281 13.83 -9.85 -10.62
N LEU A 282 12.54 -10.05 -10.39
CA LEU A 282 11.49 -9.44 -11.22
C LEU A 282 11.57 -7.90 -11.19
N MET A 283 11.71 -7.31 -10.00
CA MET A 283 11.82 -5.85 -9.87
C MET A 283 13.10 -5.30 -10.48
N THR A 284 14.23 -6.00 -10.32
CA THR A 284 15.48 -5.64 -10.99
C THR A 284 15.35 -5.70 -12.51
N GLU A 285 14.69 -6.73 -13.07
CA GLU A 285 14.46 -6.83 -14.53
C GLU A 285 13.60 -5.67 -15.05
N ILE A 286 12.55 -5.29 -14.31
CA ILE A 286 11.68 -4.17 -14.68
C ILE A 286 12.48 -2.86 -14.69
N PHE A 287 13.18 -2.53 -13.60
CA PHE A 287 13.81 -1.22 -13.45
C PHE A 287 15.12 -1.07 -14.23
N SER A 288 15.82 -2.16 -14.56
CA SER A 288 17.01 -2.10 -15.42
C SER A 288 16.69 -2.05 -16.91
N SER A 289 15.44 -2.32 -17.30
CA SER A 289 15.03 -2.35 -18.70
C SER A 289 14.92 -0.96 -19.31
N SER A 290 15.40 -0.78 -20.56
CA SER A 290 15.31 0.51 -21.26
C SER A 290 13.86 0.97 -21.49
N TRP A 291 12.95 0.05 -21.81
CA TRP A 291 11.53 0.34 -22.07
C TRP A 291 10.80 0.92 -20.85
N PHE A 292 11.31 0.68 -19.63
CA PHE A 292 10.73 1.24 -18.42
C PHE A 292 10.80 2.77 -18.42
N TYR A 293 11.86 3.31 -19.02
CA TYR A 293 12.12 4.75 -19.15
C TYR A 293 11.56 5.38 -20.43
N ASP A 294 10.75 4.64 -21.20
CA ASP A 294 10.06 5.21 -22.35
C ASP A 294 9.11 6.34 -21.93
N LYS A 295 8.94 7.35 -22.79
CA LYS A 295 8.05 8.50 -22.53
C LYS A 295 6.61 8.12 -22.20
N LYS A 296 6.13 6.95 -22.66
CA LYS A 296 4.78 6.42 -22.36
C LYS A 296 4.63 5.94 -20.91
N ASN A 297 5.74 5.68 -20.22
CA ASN A 297 5.80 5.11 -18.87
C ASN A 297 6.09 6.15 -17.76
N ILE A 298 6.56 7.35 -18.14
CA ILE A 298 6.91 8.43 -17.22
C ILE A 298 5.72 9.38 -16.99
N GLY A 299 5.32 9.60 -15.73
CA GLY A 299 4.28 10.57 -15.41
C GLY A 299 2.88 10.18 -15.92
N ASN A 300 2.63 8.88 -16.07
CA ASN A 300 1.41 8.34 -16.69
C ASN A 300 0.39 7.79 -15.67
N ARG A 301 0.73 7.74 -14.37
CA ARG A 301 -0.15 7.20 -13.32
C ARG A 301 -0.54 8.29 -12.33
N ILE A 302 -1.78 8.24 -11.86
CA ILE A 302 -2.24 9.08 -10.76
C ILE A 302 -1.69 8.49 -9.46
N LYS A 303 -0.99 9.30 -8.66
CA LYS A 303 -0.55 8.93 -7.31
C LYS A 303 -1.74 8.50 -6.48
N SER A 304 -1.64 7.37 -5.79
CA SER A 304 -2.63 7.06 -4.75
C SER A 304 -2.57 8.11 -3.63
N PRO A 305 -3.61 8.25 -2.79
CA PRO A 305 -3.57 9.20 -1.67
C PRO A 305 -2.33 9.05 -0.77
N ILE A 306 -1.94 7.82 -0.45
CA ILE A 306 -0.75 7.56 0.37
C ILE A 306 0.53 7.93 -0.38
N GLU A 307 0.64 7.64 -1.67
CA GLU A 307 1.81 8.04 -2.47
C GLU A 307 1.95 9.56 -2.59
N LEU A 308 0.84 10.27 -2.72
CA LEU A 308 0.81 11.73 -2.72
C LEU A 308 1.28 12.29 -1.37
N MET A 309 0.69 11.82 -0.27
CA MET A 309 1.03 12.25 1.08
C MET A 309 2.49 11.96 1.42
N ALA A 310 2.93 10.72 1.25
CA ALA A 310 4.30 10.31 1.56
C ALA A 310 5.31 11.08 0.71
N GLY A 311 5.04 11.29 -0.58
CA GLY A 311 5.95 12.04 -1.44
C GLY A 311 6.04 13.52 -1.11
N MET A 312 4.95 14.16 -0.67
CA MET A 312 5.02 15.52 -0.13
C MET A 312 5.85 15.57 1.16
N MET A 313 5.61 14.64 2.10
CA MET A 313 6.37 14.55 3.37
C MET A 313 7.85 14.22 3.17
N ARG A 314 8.22 13.60 2.04
CA ARG A 314 9.63 13.34 1.67
C ARG A 314 10.29 14.55 1.03
N THR A 315 9.55 15.24 0.18
CA THR A 315 10.03 16.41 -0.57
C THR A 315 10.16 17.63 0.34
N LEU A 316 9.21 17.79 1.27
CA LEU A 316 9.18 18.88 2.24
C LEU A 316 9.65 18.32 3.58
N PRO A 317 10.69 18.87 4.22
CA PRO A 317 11.08 18.51 5.57
C PRO A 317 10.05 19.08 6.55
N MET A 318 9.13 18.24 7.03
CA MET A 318 8.01 18.64 7.87
C MET A 318 8.11 18.03 9.27
N ASP A 319 7.83 18.84 10.30
CA ASP A 319 7.53 18.38 11.66
C ASP A 319 6.01 18.39 11.86
N ILE A 320 5.46 17.27 12.31
CA ILE A 320 4.01 17.06 12.45
C ILE A 320 3.72 16.72 13.91
N ARG A 321 3.25 17.72 14.67
CA ARG A 321 2.99 17.54 16.11
C ARG A 321 1.79 16.66 16.41
N ASN A 322 0.76 16.70 15.56
CA ASN A 322 -0.47 15.94 15.72
C ASN A 322 -0.65 14.96 14.53
N PRO A 323 0.13 13.86 14.47
CA PRO A 323 0.14 12.94 13.34
C PRO A 323 -1.20 12.21 13.13
N GLU A 324 -2.05 12.11 14.14
CA GLU A 324 -3.40 11.52 14.04
C GLU A 324 -4.28 12.19 12.97
N ASN A 325 -4.01 13.46 12.66
CA ASN A 325 -4.73 14.17 11.60
C ASN A 325 -4.38 13.66 10.19
N LEU A 326 -3.22 13.01 10.01
CA LEU A 326 -2.87 12.34 8.74
C LEU A 326 -3.87 11.23 8.41
N ILE A 327 -4.40 10.53 9.42
CA ILE A 327 -5.44 9.52 9.23
C ILE A 327 -6.75 10.16 8.73
N VAL A 328 -7.05 11.40 9.13
CA VAL A 328 -8.21 12.12 8.61
C VAL A 328 -8.05 12.39 7.13
N TYR A 329 -6.88 12.87 6.67
CA TYR A 329 -6.60 13.04 5.24
C TYR A 329 -6.70 11.71 4.47
N GLN A 330 -6.15 10.63 5.02
CA GLN A 330 -6.26 9.30 4.43
C GLN A 330 -7.72 8.87 4.21
N LYS A 331 -8.59 9.10 5.20
CA LYS A 331 -10.03 8.82 5.10
C LYS A 331 -10.71 9.68 4.05
N LEU A 332 -10.48 10.99 4.08
CA LEU A 332 -11.08 11.94 3.15
C LEU A 332 -10.67 11.68 1.69
N LEU A 333 -9.46 11.16 1.47
CA LEU A 333 -8.95 10.82 0.16
C LEU A 333 -9.30 9.38 -0.28
N GLY A 334 -9.95 8.58 0.57
CA GLY A 334 -10.42 7.24 0.24
C GLY A 334 -9.38 6.11 0.39
N GLN A 335 -8.21 6.36 1.01
CA GLN A 335 -7.19 5.33 1.25
C GLN A 335 -6.59 5.42 2.65
N MET A 336 -7.24 4.75 3.61
CA MET A 336 -6.72 4.55 4.97
C MET A 336 -5.93 3.25 5.07
N LEU A 337 -4.64 3.32 5.41
CA LEU A 337 -3.79 2.12 5.61
C LEU A 337 -4.39 1.18 6.67
N LEU A 338 -4.22 -0.13 6.47
CA LEU A 338 -4.75 -1.22 7.30
C LEU A 338 -6.29 -1.27 7.36
N TYR A 339 -6.98 -0.53 6.49
CA TYR A 339 -8.44 -0.48 6.44
C TYR A 339 -9.00 -0.59 5.01
N PRO A 340 -8.69 -1.67 4.26
CA PRO A 340 -9.12 -1.83 2.87
C PRO A 340 -10.64 -1.88 2.75
N PRO A 341 -11.25 -1.31 1.69
CA PRO A 341 -12.71 -1.27 1.54
C PRO A 341 -13.31 -2.68 1.36
N ASN A 342 -12.59 -3.59 0.70
CA ASN A 342 -12.98 -4.99 0.50
C ASN A 342 -11.74 -5.88 0.25
N VAL A 343 -11.95 -7.17 -0.01
CA VAL A 343 -10.89 -8.17 -0.23
C VAL A 343 -10.04 -7.89 -1.48
N ALA A 344 -10.57 -7.17 -2.48
CA ALA A 344 -9.80 -6.77 -3.66
C ALA A 344 -8.84 -5.59 -3.38
N GLY A 345 -8.86 -5.04 -2.17
CA GLY A 345 -8.02 -3.92 -1.77
C GLY A 345 -8.61 -2.58 -2.20
N TRP A 346 -7.74 -1.63 -2.55
CA TRP A 346 -8.13 -0.30 -2.99
C TRP A 346 -8.25 -0.20 -4.51
N PRO A 347 -9.13 0.67 -5.03
CA PRO A 347 -9.19 0.93 -6.46
C PRO A 347 -7.92 1.68 -6.93
N SER A 348 -7.77 1.88 -8.23
CA SER A 348 -6.56 2.50 -8.81
C SER A 348 -6.88 3.47 -9.94
N GLY A 349 -5.91 4.32 -10.28
CA GLY A 349 -6.00 5.27 -11.37
C GLY A 349 -7.07 6.34 -11.14
N LYS A 350 -7.98 6.48 -12.10
CA LYS A 350 -9.00 7.55 -12.11
C LYS A 350 -10.00 7.46 -10.96
N SER A 351 -10.12 6.30 -10.30
CA SER A 351 -10.99 6.14 -9.13
C SER A 351 -10.62 7.05 -7.97
N TRP A 352 -9.39 7.57 -7.95
CA TRP A 352 -8.91 8.49 -6.92
C TRP A 352 -9.32 9.95 -7.14
N ILE A 353 -10.02 10.24 -8.23
CA ILE A 353 -10.35 11.58 -8.68
C ILE A 353 -11.86 11.68 -8.88
N ASP A 354 -12.50 12.41 -7.97
CA ASP A 354 -13.86 12.93 -8.07
C ASP A 354 -13.84 14.44 -7.77
N SER A 355 -14.99 15.11 -7.89
CA SER A 355 -15.08 16.57 -7.71
C SER A 355 -14.61 17.05 -6.32
N SER A 356 -14.80 16.25 -5.27
CA SER A 356 -14.39 16.57 -3.89
C SER A 356 -12.93 16.21 -3.62
N THR A 357 -12.51 15.00 -3.99
CA THR A 357 -11.15 14.52 -3.74
C THR A 357 -10.14 15.29 -4.58
N LEU A 358 -10.46 15.66 -5.83
CA LEU A 358 -9.59 16.49 -6.64
C LEU A 358 -9.32 17.85 -5.97
N MET A 359 -10.37 18.53 -5.49
CA MET A 359 -10.23 19.82 -4.81
C MET A 359 -9.35 19.70 -3.58
N LEU A 360 -9.62 18.72 -2.71
CA LEU A 360 -8.81 18.49 -1.51
C LEU A 360 -7.34 18.21 -1.86
N ARG A 361 -7.09 17.35 -2.86
CA ARG A 361 -5.73 16.99 -3.30
C ARG A 361 -4.91 18.19 -3.76
N LEU A 362 -5.52 19.11 -4.49
CA LEU A 362 -4.87 20.35 -4.95
C LEU A 362 -4.65 21.33 -3.79
N GLN A 363 -5.48 21.28 -2.74
CA GLN A 363 -5.38 22.17 -1.58
C GLN A 363 -4.44 21.66 -0.48
N ILE A 364 -4.12 20.36 -0.41
CA ILE A 364 -3.25 19.81 0.64
C ILE A 364 -1.93 20.58 0.79
N PRO A 365 -1.18 20.89 -0.29
CA PRO A 365 0.06 21.65 -0.16
C PRO A 365 -0.13 23.00 0.55
N GLN A 366 -1.22 23.72 0.24
CA GLN A 366 -1.56 25.01 0.85
C GLN A 366 -2.03 24.87 2.30
N ILE A 367 -2.78 23.80 2.59
CA ILE A 367 -3.27 23.52 3.95
C ILE A 367 -2.09 23.15 4.85
N TRP A 368 -1.22 22.26 4.39
CA TRP A 368 -0.06 21.80 5.14
C TRP A 368 1.02 22.87 5.31
N SER A 369 1.11 23.84 4.37
CA SER A 369 1.98 25.00 4.52
C SER A 369 1.42 26.09 5.43
N GLY A 370 0.18 25.96 5.92
CA GLY A 370 -0.50 26.93 6.77
C GLY A 370 -1.04 28.17 6.02
N LEU A 371 -1.10 28.14 4.68
CA LEU A 371 -1.66 29.25 3.89
C LEU A 371 -3.19 29.27 3.91
N ARG A 372 -3.83 28.13 4.19
CA ARG A 372 -5.29 28.00 4.24
C ARG A 372 -5.70 27.03 5.35
N PRO A 373 -6.80 27.29 6.09
CA PRO A 373 -7.40 26.28 6.96
C PRO A 373 -8.03 25.13 6.15
N LEU A 374 -8.20 23.97 6.77
CA LEU A 374 -9.01 22.89 6.18
C LEU A 374 -10.49 23.26 6.28
N GLU A 375 -11.05 23.81 5.19
CA GLU A 375 -12.49 24.04 5.04
C GLU A 375 -13.08 22.88 4.24
N TYR A 376 -13.61 21.87 4.92
CA TYR A 376 -14.25 20.73 4.25
C TYR A 376 -15.57 20.34 4.91
N SER A 377 -16.64 20.35 4.12
CA SER A 377 -17.94 19.77 4.48
C SER A 377 -18.07 18.39 3.84
N PRO A 378 -18.15 17.30 4.63
CA PRO A 378 -18.41 15.96 4.10
C PRO A 378 -19.78 15.91 3.41
N ARG A 379 -19.90 15.23 2.25
CA ARG A 379 -21.22 14.92 1.70
C ARG A 379 -21.92 13.84 2.53
N PRO A 380 -23.26 13.85 2.60
CA PRO A 380 -24.04 12.85 3.34
C PRO A 380 -24.22 11.50 2.62
N ASP A 381 -23.55 11.27 1.48
CA ASP A 381 -23.59 9.99 0.76
C ASP A 381 -22.21 9.33 0.82
N ASP A 382 -22.11 8.31 1.66
CA ASP A 382 -21.00 7.35 1.63
C ASP A 382 -21.57 5.95 1.91
N ASP A 383 -21.72 5.17 0.84
CA ASP A 383 -21.82 3.70 0.85
C ASP A 383 -20.55 3.02 1.40
N ILE A 384 -19.63 3.79 1.99
CA ILE A 384 -18.44 3.31 2.70
C ILE A 384 -18.82 2.77 4.09
N ASP A 385 -20.01 3.07 4.61
CA ASP A 385 -20.39 2.77 6.01
C ASP A 385 -21.82 2.25 6.24
N MET A 386 -22.49 1.65 5.25
CA MET A 386 -23.82 1.01 5.43
C MET A 386 -24.83 1.90 6.21
N GLY A 387 -24.99 3.17 5.81
CA GLY A 387 -26.15 3.98 6.20
C GLY A 387 -26.14 4.66 7.58
N LEU A 388 -25.00 4.93 8.23
CA LEU A 388 -24.97 5.73 9.46
C LEU A 388 -24.86 7.25 9.17
N LYS A 389 -26.03 7.92 9.08
CA LYS A 389 -26.28 9.35 8.79
C LYS A 389 -25.78 10.37 9.85
N SER A 390 -24.62 10.24 10.49
CA SER A 390 -24.22 11.20 11.55
C SER A 390 -22.72 11.51 11.61
N ARG A 391 -22.14 12.12 10.57
CA ARG A 391 -20.69 12.42 10.55
C ARG A 391 -20.22 13.84 10.26
N GLU A 392 -21.08 14.78 9.87
CA GLU A 392 -20.67 16.21 9.82
C GLU A 392 -20.10 16.70 11.16
N THR A 393 -20.70 16.27 12.28
CA THR A 393 -20.29 16.71 13.63
C THR A 393 -19.10 15.93 14.20
N ALA A 394 -18.77 14.76 13.66
CA ALA A 394 -17.74 13.87 14.22
C ALA A 394 -16.34 14.18 13.66
N LEU A 395 -16.24 14.48 12.36
CA LEU A 395 -14.97 14.87 11.72
C LEU A 395 -14.48 16.23 12.23
N ASN A 396 -15.39 17.21 12.35
CA ASN A 396 -15.08 18.54 12.90
C ASN A 396 -14.66 18.51 14.39
N LYS A 397 -15.13 17.53 15.17
CA LYS A 397 -14.66 17.32 16.56
C LYS A 397 -13.29 16.63 16.66
N THR A 398 -12.89 15.90 15.62
CA THR A 398 -11.65 15.09 15.64
C THR A 398 -10.47 15.83 15.01
N PHE A 399 -10.72 16.69 14.03
CA PHE A 399 -9.66 17.48 13.39
C PHE A 399 -9.20 18.59 14.33
N LYS A 400 -7.99 18.43 14.88
CA LYS A 400 -7.24 19.53 15.49
C LYS A 400 -6.30 20.09 14.43
N ASN A 401 -5.93 21.37 14.50
CA ASN A 401 -4.91 21.91 13.59
C ASN A 401 -3.68 20.97 13.65
N PRO A 402 -3.26 20.36 12.51
CA PRO A 402 -2.19 19.36 12.52
C PRO A 402 -0.86 19.96 13.00
N ASN A 403 -0.76 21.29 13.06
CA ASN A 403 0.40 22.05 13.51
C ASN A 403 1.67 21.56 12.82
N ILE A 404 1.60 21.61 11.49
CA ILE A 404 2.66 21.20 10.60
C ILE A 404 3.61 22.38 10.42
N THR A 405 4.89 22.16 10.72
CA THR A 405 5.96 23.14 10.46
C THR A 405 6.86 22.61 9.36
N ILE A 406 7.14 23.43 8.36
CA ILE A 406 8.02 23.05 7.23
C ILE A 406 9.31 23.85 7.34
N ASP A 407 10.46 23.17 7.25
CA ASP A 407 11.77 23.82 7.17
C ASP A 407 11.98 24.42 5.77
N TRP A 408 11.41 25.61 5.58
CA TRP A 408 11.51 26.36 4.33
C TRP A 408 12.93 26.80 4.01
N ALA A 409 13.79 27.06 5.00
CA ALA A 409 15.17 27.45 4.76
C ALA A 409 15.93 26.35 4.01
N ARG A 410 15.69 25.08 4.37
CA ARG A 410 16.25 23.94 3.65
C ARG A 410 15.68 23.78 2.24
N VAL A 411 14.37 23.97 2.06
CA VAL A 411 13.71 23.94 0.74
C VAL A 411 14.27 25.02 -0.18
N GLU A 412 14.36 26.25 0.32
CA GLU A 412 14.88 27.40 -0.42
C GLU A 412 16.32 27.16 -0.86
N LYS A 413 17.18 26.68 0.03
CA LYS A 413 18.57 26.32 -0.30
C LYS A 413 18.66 25.28 -1.42
N VAL A 414 17.82 24.24 -1.39
CA VAL A 414 17.87 23.17 -2.40
C VAL A 414 17.38 23.66 -3.76
N PHE A 415 16.38 24.53 -3.81
CA PHE A 415 15.78 25.04 -5.05
C PHE A 415 16.32 26.41 -5.50
N GLU A 416 17.26 27.00 -4.77
CA GLU A 416 17.87 28.27 -5.12
C GLU A 416 18.50 28.23 -6.52
N GLY A 417 18.12 29.18 -7.38
CA GLY A 417 18.58 29.24 -8.77
C GLY A 417 18.11 28.09 -9.67
N LYS A 418 17.26 27.18 -9.18
CA LYS A 418 16.72 26.04 -9.92
C LYS A 418 15.26 26.24 -10.28
N ARG A 419 14.84 25.54 -11.34
CA ARG A 419 13.45 25.48 -11.78
C ARG A 419 12.71 24.37 -11.04
N ALA A 420 12.02 24.72 -9.94
CA ALA A 420 11.36 23.74 -9.08
C ALA A 420 10.41 22.79 -9.84
N GLU A 421 9.77 23.27 -10.92
CA GLU A 421 8.88 22.44 -11.75
C GLU A 421 9.60 21.24 -12.37
N GLU A 422 10.88 21.37 -12.72
CA GLU A 422 11.67 20.27 -13.32
C GLU A 422 11.94 19.14 -12.33
N TYR A 423 11.97 19.45 -11.03
CA TYR A 423 12.23 18.50 -9.94
C TYR A 423 10.94 17.88 -9.41
N LEU A 424 9.86 18.66 -9.31
CA LEU A 424 8.62 18.23 -8.67
C LEU A 424 7.66 17.48 -9.63
N ILE A 425 7.66 17.83 -10.93
CA ILE A 425 6.72 17.27 -11.91
C ILE A 425 7.42 16.25 -12.80
N GLN A 426 6.83 15.07 -13.00
CA GLN A 426 7.41 14.03 -13.89
C GLN A 426 7.34 14.42 -15.36
N ASN A 427 6.20 14.94 -15.81
CA ASN A 427 5.96 15.28 -17.20
C ASN A 427 5.49 16.73 -17.33
N LEU A 428 6.37 17.59 -17.83
CA LEU A 428 6.12 19.04 -17.96
C LEU A 428 5.26 19.42 -19.18
N LYS A 429 4.90 18.49 -20.06
CA LYS A 429 4.27 18.83 -21.35
C LYS A 429 2.92 19.53 -21.22
N SER A 430 2.13 19.21 -20.19
CA SER A 430 0.81 19.80 -19.98
C SER A 430 0.82 20.99 -19.00
N LEU A 431 1.96 21.24 -18.34
CA LEU A 431 2.05 22.27 -17.31
C LEU A 431 2.02 23.67 -17.93
N ASP A 432 0.98 24.44 -17.65
CA ASP A 432 0.96 25.87 -17.90
C ASP A 432 1.55 26.66 -16.71
N MET A 433 2.78 27.15 -16.88
CA MET A 433 3.43 27.99 -15.88
C MET A 433 2.79 29.37 -15.73
N GLY A 434 1.97 29.84 -16.68
CA GLY A 434 1.21 31.08 -16.55
C GLY A 434 0.25 31.02 -15.36
N SER A 435 -0.53 29.94 -15.29
CA SER A 435 -1.45 29.66 -14.18
C SER A 435 -0.75 29.52 -12.81
N VAL A 436 0.46 28.96 -12.78
CA VAL A 436 1.27 28.81 -11.55
C VAL A 436 1.84 30.15 -11.06
N LYS A 437 2.25 31.02 -11.99
CA LYS A 437 2.86 32.33 -11.69
C LYS A 437 1.85 33.40 -11.29
N ASN A 438 0.58 33.28 -11.70
CA ASN A 438 -0.47 34.23 -11.35
C ASN A 438 -0.72 34.37 -9.84
N PHE A 439 -0.34 33.36 -9.05
CA PHE A 439 -0.43 33.35 -7.58
C PHE A 439 0.95 33.32 -6.90
N SER A 440 2.02 33.61 -7.64
CA SER A 440 3.39 33.61 -7.11
C SER A 440 3.80 35.01 -6.66
N ASP A 441 4.40 35.11 -5.48
CA ASP A 441 5.12 36.29 -5.00
C ASP A 441 6.61 36.27 -5.43
N ASN A 442 6.95 35.39 -6.39
CA ASN A 442 8.31 35.03 -6.80
C ASN A 442 9.18 34.35 -5.73
N SER A 443 8.65 34.07 -4.53
CA SER A 443 9.37 33.26 -3.54
C SER A 443 9.46 31.80 -3.99
N VAL A 444 10.56 31.14 -3.64
CA VAL A 444 10.73 29.70 -3.87
C VAL A 444 9.65 28.92 -3.13
N LYS A 445 9.31 29.34 -1.90
CA LYS A 445 8.22 28.78 -1.10
C LYS A 445 6.88 28.75 -1.85
N MET A 446 6.40 29.90 -2.33
CA MET A 446 5.10 29.98 -2.99
C MET A 446 5.10 29.23 -4.32
N ASN A 447 6.22 29.28 -5.06
CA ASN A 447 6.38 28.50 -6.29
C ASN A 447 6.26 26.99 -6.02
N VAL A 448 6.94 26.46 -5.01
CA VAL A 448 6.87 25.03 -4.65
C VAL A 448 5.45 24.63 -4.28
N ILE A 449 4.76 25.43 -3.44
CA ILE A 449 3.38 25.16 -3.04
C ILE A 449 2.45 25.15 -4.25
N ASN A 450 2.52 26.18 -5.10
CA ASN A 450 1.66 26.30 -6.28
C ASN A 450 1.90 25.16 -7.27
N ILE A 451 3.16 24.75 -7.47
CA ILE A 451 3.51 23.60 -8.32
C ILE A 451 2.91 22.30 -7.76
N MET A 452 3.04 22.05 -6.45
CA MET A 452 2.45 20.87 -5.82
C MET A 452 0.91 20.88 -5.85
N SER A 453 0.30 22.06 -5.93
CA SER A 453 -1.14 22.26 -6.08
C SER A 453 -1.65 22.10 -7.52
N THR A 454 -0.82 21.65 -8.47
CA THR A 454 -1.23 21.40 -9.86
C THR A 454 -1.73 19.97 -10.10
N PRO A 455 -2.59 19.74 -11.11
CA PRO A 455 -2.93 18.39 -11.57
C PRO A 455 -1.70 17.59 -12.01
N GLU A 456 -0.70 18.23 -12.62
CA GLU A 456 0.54 17.59 -13.06
C GLU A 456 1.34 16.98 -11.92
N TYR A 457 1.35 17.62 -10.75
CA TYR A 457 2.00 17.05 -9.56
C TYR A 457 1.29 15.80 -9.04
N GLN A 458 0.02 15.58 -9.39
CA GLN A 458 -0.70 14.35 -9.02
C GLN A 458 -0.24 13.13 -9.85
N LEU A 459 0.57 13.33 -10.90
CA LEU A 459 1.04 12.29 -11.80
C LEU A 459 2.46 11.81 -11.47
N MET A 460 2.71 10.51 -11.59
CA MET A 460 4.03 9.89 -11.43
C MET A 460 4.33 8.85 -12.49
#